data_AF-A0A162II16-F1
#
_entry.id   AF-A0A162II16-F1
#
_cell.length_a   1.000
_cell.length_b   1.000
_cell.length_c   1.000
_cell.angle_alpha   90.00
_cell.angle_beta   90.00
_cell.angle_gamma   90.00
#
_symmetry.space_group_name_H-M   'P 1'
#
loop_
_entity.id
_entity.type
_entity.pdbx_description
1 polymer ?
#
loop_
_entity_poly.entity_id
_entity_poly.type
_entity_poly.pdbx_seq_one_letter_code
_entity_poly.pdbx_strand_id
1 'polypeptide(L)'
;MFRSKSSRETMRQMAKRTEKERLDKLKKKEKNRKRPNTIAFRMSDEERRLFEDRVAMSGLLKQDFIIQSLLFSNVQFLGSTIAIKKIEERLVEIEMMIKSVLKKKELDSVLVEELSTIIELMQNKSL
;
A
#
# COMPACT_ATOMS: atom_id res chain seq x y z
N MET A 1 35.62 -36.64 27.46
CA MET A 1 36.39 -36.19 26.28
C MET A 1 36.18 -34.69 26.06
N PHE A 2 37.21 -33.88 26.33
CA PHE A 2 37.16 -32.42 26.14
C PHE A 2 37.47 -32.08 24.68
N ARG A 3 36.46 -31.60 23.92
CA ARG A 3 36.69 -31.02 22.58
C ARG A 3 37.60 -29.79 22.71
N SER A 4 38.67 -29.73 21.92
CA SER A 4 39.65 -28.64 21.95
C SER A 4 38.98 -27.28 21.72
N LYS A 5 39.51 -26.20 22.32
CA LYS A 5 38.94 -24.84 22.22
C LYS A 5 38.68 -24.41 20.76
N SER A 6 39.54 -24.86 19.83
CA SER A 6 39.40 -24.68 18.37
C SER A 6 38.16 -25.37 17.76
N SER A 7 37.82 -26.59 18.20
CA SER A 7 36.60 -27.29 17.74
C SER A 7 35.31 -26.63 18.22
N ARG A 8 35.33 -25.95 19.37
CA ARG A 8 34.16 -25.20 19.86
C ARG A 8 33.95 -23.91 19.09
N GLU A 9 35.03 -23.21 18.74
CA GLU A 9 34.96 -21.99 17.94
C GLU A 9 34.49 -22.25 16.51
N THR A 10 34.96 -23.32 15.88
CA THR A 10 34.50 -23.74 14.53
C THR A 10 33.02 -24.09 14.51
N MET A 11 32.53 -24.86 15.51
CA MET A 11 31.08 -25.12 15.66
C MET A 11 30.27 -23.83 15.87
N ARG A 12 30.81 -22.88 16.63
CA ARG A 12 30.16 -21.57 16.85
C ARG A 12 30.13 -20.72 15.58
N GLN A 13 31.18 -20.75 14.76
CA GLN A 13 31.20 -20.08 13.46
C GLN A 13 30.24 -20.72 12.46
N MET A 14 30.19 -22.05 12.40
CA MET A 14 29.24 -22.80 11.57
C MET A 14 27.80 -22.43 11.92
N ALA A 15 27.43 -22.45 13.22
CA ALA A 15 26.10 -22.07 13.69
C ALA A 15 25.73 -20.62 13.33
N LYS A 16 26.69 -19.68 13.44
CA LYS A 16 26.49 -18.29 13.02
C LYS A 16 26.26 -18.15 11.51
N ARG A 17 26.94 -18.96 10.68
CA ARG A 17 26.75 -18.96 9.22
C ARG A 17 25.39 -19.52 8.82
N THR A 18 24.96 -20.64 9.41
CA THR A 18 23.63 -21.21 9.15
C THR A 18 22.51 -20.27 9.58
N GLU A 19 22.67 -19.56 10.70
CA GLU A 19 21.67 -18.58 11.14
C GLU A 19 21.61 -17.36 10.21
N LYS A 20 22.78 -16.89 9.74
CA LYS A 20 22.84 -15.83 8.72
C LYS A 20 22.15 -16.25 7.42
N GLU A 21 22.40 -17.47 6.95
CA GLU A 21 21.74 -18.02 5.75
C GLU A 21 20.22 -18.15 5.92
N ARG A 22 19.73 -18.56 7.10
CA ARG A 22 18.28 -18.56 7.40
C ARG A 22 17.70 -17.15 7.33
N LEU A 23 18.36 -16.18 7.97
CA LEU A 23 17.91 -14.79 8.00
C LEU A 23 17.90 -14.17 6.59
N ASP A 24 18.91 -14.46 5.76
CA ASP A 24 18.98 -13.98 4.39
C ASP A 24 17.89 -14.63 3.50
N LYS A 25 17.57 -15.92 3.72
CA LYS A 25 16.43 -16.58 3.06
C LYS A 25 15.09 -15.98 3.48
N LEU A 26 14.90 -15.64 4.76
CA LEU A 26 13.71 -14.95 5.26
C LEU A 26 13.55 -13.57 4.62
N LYS A 27 14.62 -12.76 4.62
CA LYS A 27 14.64 -11.45 3.95
C LYS A 27 14.35 -11.54 2.45
N LYS A 28 14.88 -12.56 1.76
CA LYS A 28 14.60 -12.79 0.32
C LYS A 28 13.13 -13.15 0.08
N LYS A 29 12.49 -13.91 0.99
CA LYS A 29 11.04 -14.19 0.92
C LYS A 29 10.19 -12.94 1.17
N GLU A 30 10.61 -12.04 2.05
CA GLU A 30 9.91 -10.78 2.31
C GLU A 30 9.93 -9.84 1.09
N LYS A 31 11.06 -9.78 0.37
CA LYS A 31 11.21 -8.92 -0.83
C LYS A 31 10.27 -9.26 -1.99
N ASN A 32 9.76 -10.49 -2.07
CA ASN A 32 8.93 -10.96 -3.20
C ASN A 32 7.44 -11.07 -2.86
N ARG A 33 6.97 -10.42 -1.78
CA ARG A 33 5.55 -10.42 -1.42
C ARG A 33 4.77 -9.45 -2.30
N LYS A 34 3.60 -9.86 -2.80
CA LYS A 34 2.66 -8.97 -3.51
C LYS A 34 2.26 -7.74 -2.69
N ARG A 35 2.14 -7.90 -1.37
CA ARG A 35 1.82 -6.83 -0.41
C ARG A 35 2.91 -6.82 0.68
N PRO A 36 4.00 -6.05 0.51
CA PRO A 36 5.15 -6.09 1.42
C PRO A 36 4.94 -5.27 2.71
N ASN A 37 4.04 -4.29 2.69
CA ASN A 37 3.83 -3.36 3.80
C ASN A 37 2.82 -3.90 4.82
N THR A 38 3.14 -3.78 6.11
CA THR A 38 2.25 -4.17 7.22
C THR A 38 1.65 -2.93 7.86
N ILE A 39 0.32 -2.93 8.06
CA ILE A 39 -0.41 -1.90 8.80
C ILE A 39 -1.08 -2.61 9.98
N ALA A 40 -0.87 -2.10 11.20
CA ALA A 40 -1.41 -2.68 12.42
C ALA A 40 -2.29 -1.67 13.17
N PHE A 41 -3.42 -2.15 13.68
CA PHE A 41 -4.39 -1.36 14.45
C PHE A 41 -4.57 -1.98 15.83
N ARG A 42 -4.89 -1.15 16.82
CA ARG A 42 -5.39 -1.60 18.12
C ARG A 42 -6.90 -1.48 18.12
N MET A 43 -7.59 -2.46 18.68
CA MET A 43 -9.04 -2.51 18.80
C MET A 43 -9.41 -2.98 20.20
N SER A 44 -10.52 -2.47 20.73
CA SER A 44 -11.20 -3.07 21.88
C SER A 44 -11.81 -4.42 21.50
N ASP A 45 -12.25 -5.19 22.50
CA ASP A 45 -12.91 -6.48 22.25
C ASP A 45 -14.22 -6.33 21.47
N GLU A 46 -14.98 -5.27 21.73
CA GLU A 46 -16.22 -4.95 21.02
C GLU A 46 -15.95 -4.56 19.56
N GLU A 47 -14.98 -3.69 19.32
CA GLU A 47 -14.55 -3.28 17.98
C GLU A 47 -14.08 -4.49 17.16
N ARG A 48 -13.31 -5.38 17.80
CA ARG A 48 -12.85 -6.61 17.17
C ARG A 48 -14.02 -7.51 16.79
N ARG A 49 -15.00 -7.71 17.68
CA ARG A 49 -16.17 -8.54 17.39
C ARG A 49 -16.95 -8.01 16.18
N LEU A 50 -17.25 -6.71 16.16
CA LEU A 50 -17.93 -6.07 15.05
C LEU A 50 -17.15 -6.17 13.73
N PHE A 51 -15.83 -6.04 13.79
CA PHE A 51 -14.96 -6.23 12.65
C PHE A 51 -15.05 -7.66 12.09
N GLU A 52 -14.95 -8.68 12.95
CA GLU A 52 -15.05 -10.09 12.55
C GLU A 52 -16.41 -10.40 11.91
N ASP A 53 -17.50 -9.92 12.50
CA ASP A 53 -18.85 -10.10 11.96
C ASP A 53 -18.98 -9.47 10.56
N ARG A 54 -18.45 -8.25 10.36
CA ARG A 54 -18.47 -7.58 9.05
C ARG A 54 -17.62 -8.31 8.01
N VAL A 55 -16.44 -8.82 8.39
CA VAL A 55 -15.63 -9.64 7.49
C VAL A 55 -16.40 -10.89 7.09
N ALA A 56 -17.00 -11.60 8.05
CA ALA A 56 -17.78 -12.81 7.79
C ALA A 56 -18.96 -12.52 6.84
N MET A 57 -19.70 -11.44 7.08
CA MET A 57 -20.82 -11.01 6.22
C MET A 57 -20.37 -10.60 4.81
N SER A 58 -19.16 -10.03 4.67
CA SER A 58 -18.64 -9.59 3.37
C SER A 58 -18.23 -10.74 2.45
N GLY A 59 -17.97 -11.94 2.99
CA GLY A 59 -17.41 -13.08 2.25
C GLY A 59 -15.96 -12.88 1.76
N LEU A 60 -15.30 -11.79 2.16
CA LEU A 60 -13.93 -11.48 1.78
C LEU A 60 -12.93 -12.04 2.80
N LEU A 61 -11.69 -12.27 2.35
CA LEU A 61 -10.57 -12.45 3.26
C LEU A 61 -10.34 -11.15 4.05
N LYS A 62 -9.99 -11.25 5.33
CA LYS A 62 -9.72 -10.09 6.22
C LYS A 62 -8.84 -9.03 5.57
N GLN A 63 -7.77 -9.45 4.90
CA GLN A 63 -6.84 -8.53 4.24
C GLN A 63 -7.50 -7.75 3.11
N ASP A 64 -8.32 -8.40 2.28
CA ASP A 64 -9.01 -7.74 1.18
C ASP A 64 -10.16 -6.86 1.67
N PHE A 65 -10.91 -7.31 2.69
CA PHE A 65 -11.92 -6.51 3.37
C PHE A 65 -11.35 -5.20 3.93
N ILE A 66 -10.23 -5.28 4.67
CA ILE A 66 -9.57 -4.09 5.24
C ILE A 66 -9.10 -3.15 4.11
N ILE A 67 -8.49 -3.69 3.06
CA ILE A 67 -7.97 -2.86 1.97
C ILE A 67 -9.10 -2.17 1.21
N GLN A 68 -10.18 -2.88 0.91
CA GLN A 68 -11.35 -2.28 0.26
C GLN A 68 -12.00 -1.23 1.17
N SER A 69 -12.18 -1.55 2.46
CA SER A 69 -12.75 -0.61 3.44
C SER A 69 -11.88 0.64 3.59
N LEU A 70 -10.55 0.55 3.57
CA LEU A 70 -9.70 1.73 3.73
C LEU A 70 -9.59 2.58 2.46
N LEU A 71 -9.66 1.98 1.27
CA LEU A 71 -9.46 2.69 0.00
C LEU A 71 -10.76 3.21 -0.63
N PHE A 72 -11.89 2.53 -0.39
CA PHE A 72 -13.15 2.80 -1.09
C PHE A 72 -14.31 3.15 -0.15
N SER A 73 -14.08 3.28 1.16
CA SER A 73 -15.11 3.82 2.05
C SER A 73 -15.23 5.34 1.91
N ASN A 74 -16.47 5.83 1.98
CA ASN A 74 -16.74 7.25 2.16
C ASN A 74 -16.34 7.68 3.57
N VAL A 75 -15.10 8.13 3.72
CA VAL A 75 -14.63 8.77 4.97
C VAL A 75 -15.25 10.16 5.05
N GLN A 76 -16.05 10.43 6.09
CA GLN A 76 -16.56 11.78 6.34
C GLN A 76 -15.37 12.73 6.58
N PHE A 77 -15.21 13.69 5.68
CA PHE A 77 -14.14 14.68 5.77
C PHE A 77 -14.47 15.69 6.88
N LEU A 78 -13.75 15.60 8.01
CA LEU A 78 -13.93 16.51 9.16
C LEU A 78 -13.11 17.81 9.05
N GLY A 79 -12.56 18.13 7.88
CA GLY A 79 -12.06 19.50 7.61
C GLY A 79 -10.89 19.97 8.47
N SER A 80 -9.96 19.09 8.89
CA SER A 80 -8.76 19.55 9.60
C SER A 80 -7.81 20.29 8.65
N THR A 81 -7.20 21.38 9.10
CA THR A 81 -6.24 22.18 8.30
C THR A 81 -5.06 21.34 7.78
N ILE A 82 -4.66 20.33 8.54
CA ILE A 82 -3.63 19.36 8.14
C ILE A 82 -4.11 18.47 6.98
N ALA A 83 -5.37 18.04 7.01
CA ALA A 83 -5.94 17.24 5.94
C ALA A 83 -6.10 18.07 4.66
N ILE A 84 -6.56 19.31 4.77
CA ILE A 84 -6.65 20.26 3.64
C ILE A 84 -5.27 20.46 3.00
N LYS A 85 -4.25 20.77 3.81
CA LYS A 85 -2.88 20.97 3.32
C LYS A 85 -2.30 19.74 2.60
N LYS A 86 -2.54 18.54 3.14
CA LYS A 86 -2.11 17.29 2.49
C LYS A 86 -2.82 17.05 1.15
N ILE A 87 -4.08 17.46 1.04
CA ILE A 87 -4.81 17.41 -0.23
C ILE A 87 -4.20 18.39 -1.23
N GLU A 88 -3.94 19.64 -0.82
CA GLU A 88 -3.29 20.65 -1.66
C GLU A 88 -1.93 20.18 -2.17
N GLU A 89 -1.07 19.67 -1.29
CA GLU A 89 0.24 19.11 -1.66
C GLU A 89 0.09 17.99 -2.70
N ARG A 90 -0.87 17.08 -2.50
CA ARG A 90 -1.09 15.97 -3.42
C ARG A 90 -1.66 16.42 -4.77
N LEU A 91 -2.50 17.46 -4.79
CA LEU A 91 -3.03 18.04 -6.01
C LEU A 91 -1.93 18.73 -6.84
N VAL A 92 -1.02 19.45 -6.19
CA VAL A 92 0.14 20.07 -6.86
C VAL A 92 1.04 19.00 -7.49
N GLU A 93 1.30 17.89 -6.80
CA GLU A 93 2.07 16.77 -7.35
C GLU A 93 1.39 16.17 -8.58
N ILE A 94 0.06 15.98 -8.54
CA ILE A 94 -0.72 15.48 -9.67
C ILE A 94 -0.66 16.45 -10.84
N GLU A 95 -0.82 17.76 -10.59
CA GLU A 95 -0.72 18.80 -11.62
C GLU A 95 0.65 18.80 -12.30
N MET A 96 1.73 18.67 -11.53
CA MET A 96 3.09 18.56 -12.06
C MET A 96 3.27 17.31 -12.93
N MET A 97 2.75 16.16 -12.49
CA MET A 97 2.78 14.93 -13.27
C MET A 97 2.01 15.09 -14.59
N ILE A 98 0.80 15.66 -14.56
CA ILE A 98 0.00 15.94 -15.75
C ILE A 98 0.76 16.87 -16.69
N LYS A 99 1.26 18.02 -16.21
CA LYS A 99 2.06 18.96 -17.00
C LYS A 99 3.30 18.32 -17.61
N SER A 100 3.93 17.38 -16.91
CA SER A 100 5.09 16.64 -17.42
C SER A 100 4.73 15.63 -18.51
N VAL A 101 3.55 15.00 -18.42
CA VAL A 101 3.01 14.08 -19.44
C VAL A 101 2.54 14.86 -20.66
N LEU A 102 1.86 15.98 -20.46
CA LEU A 102 1.44 16.90 -21.54
C LEU A 102 2.64 17.50 -22.27
N LYS A 103 3.75 17.79 -21.59
CA LYS A 103 5.01 18.24 -22.23
C LYS A 103 5.76 17.12 -22.97
N LYS A 104 5.50 15.84 -22.67
CA LYS A 104 6.21 14.68 -23.26
C LYS A 104 5.48 14.01 -24.42
N LYS A 105 4.22 14.34 -24.65
CA LYS A 105 3.50 13.93 -25.84
C LYS A 105 3.23 15.17 -26.69
N GLU A 106 3.80 15.21 -27.89
CA GLU A 106 2.97 15.59 -29.04
C GLU A 106 1.72 14.69 -28.92
N LEU A 107 0.68 15.22 -28.28
CA LEU A 107 -0.53 14.46 -28.08
C LEU A 107 -1.17 14.36 -29.44
N ASP A 108 -1.32 13.12 -29.92
CA ASP A 108 -2.12 12.80 -31.09
C ASP A 108 -3.44 13.57 -30.98
N SER A 109 -3.69 14.43 -31.96
CA SER A 109 -4.81 15.40 -31.94
C SER A 109 -6.14 14.70 -31.69
N VAL A 110 -6.24 13.44 -32.12
CA VAL A 110 -7.41 12.57 -31.93
C VAL A 110 -7.68 12.28 -30.44
N LEU A 111 -6.64 11.99 -29.66
CA LEU A 111 -6.75 11.72 -28.22
C LEU A 111 -7.14 12.96 -27.43
N VAL A 112 -6.76 14.15 -27.90
CA VAL A 112 -7.15 15.43 -27.29
C VAL A 112 -8.62 15.74 -27.57
N GLU A 113 -9.09 15.48 -28.79
CA GLU A 113 -10.51 15.63 -29.15
C GLU A 113 -11.41 14.63 -28.40
N GLU A 114 -10.98 13.38 -28.26
CA GLU A 114 -11.73 12.38 -27.46
C GLU A 114 -11.84 12.79 -25.99
N LEU A 115 -10.75 13.27 -25.39
CA LEU A 115 -10.78 13.77 -24.01
C LEU A 115 -11.65 15.02 -23.86
N SER A 116 -11.64 15.91 -24.85
CA SER A 116 -12.48 17.12 -24.86
C SER A 116 -13.96 16.76 -24.95
N THR A 117 -14.29 15.78 -25.79
CA THR A 117 -15.67 15.26 -25.94
C THR A 117 -16.16 14.62 -24.64
N ILE A 118 -15.32 13.83 -23.95
CA ILE A 118 -15.67 13.24 -22.66
C ILE A 118 -15.90 14.33 -21.59
N ILE A 119 -15.07 15.37 -21.58
CA ILE A 119 -15.24 16.49 -20.63
C ILE A 119 -16.53 17.26 -20.92
N GLU A 120 -16.86 17.56 -22.18
CA GLU A 120 -18.14 18.18 -22.55
C GLU A 120 -19.33 17.32 -22.14
N LEU A 121 -19.27 15.99 -22.34
CA LEU A 121 -20.33 15.07 -21.91
C LEU A 121 -20.47 15.02 -20.38
N MET A 122 -19.37 15.17 -19.65
CA MET A 122 -19.40 15.23 -18.19
C MET A 122 -19.89 16.58 -17.64
N GLN A 123 -19.65 17.68 -18.37
CA GLN A 123 -20.11 19.03 -18.01
C GLN A 123 -21.57 19.28 -18.43
N ASN A 124 -22.03 18.64 -19.51
CA ASN A 124 -23.42 18.70 -19.99
C ASN A 124 -24.37 17.73 -19.27
N LYS A 125 -23.96 17.14 -18.14
CA LYS A 125 -24.94 16.52 -17.22
C LYS A 125 -25.73 17.62 -16.50
N SER A 126 -26.79 18.08 -17.14
CA SER A 126 -27.90 18.72 -16.43
C SER A 126 -28.69 17.65 -15.68
N LEU A 127 -28.76 17.82 -14.35
CA LEU A 127 -29.73 17.27 -13.39
C LEU A 127 -29.67 15.75 -13.13
#